data_AF-A0A7J4NF26-F1
#
_entry.id   AF-A0A7J4NF26-F1
#
_cell.length_a   1.000
_cell.length_b   1.000
_cell.length_c   1.000
_cell.angle_alpha   90.00
_cell.angle_beta   90.00
_cell.angle_gamma   90.00
#
_symmetry.space_group_name_H-M   'P 1'
#
loop_
_entity.id
_entity.type
_entity.pdbx_description
1 polymer ?
#
loop_
_entity_poly.entity_id
_entity_poly.type
_entity_poly.pdbx_seq_one_letter_code
_entity_poly.pdbx_strand_id
1 'polypeptide(L)' 'MSLHSAVWRVHCSAVDDLGLIENALLSLSNGQGEVIHEKSKSYHGAPQTLLELTISRKKNAKESFLSLGREVLET' A
#
# COMPACT_ATOMS: atom_id res chain seq x y z
N MET A 1 -4.37 14.42 16.18
CA MET A 1 -4.53 12.97 16.44
C MET A 1 -3.19 12.26 16.24
N SER A 2 -2.99 11.04 16.73
CA SER A 2 -1.73 10.29 16.53
C SER A 2 -1.94 9.18 15.53
N LEU A 3 -1.15 9.15 14.44
CA LEU A 3 -1.15 8.04 13.48
C LEU A 3 -0.80 6.72 14.19
N HIS A 4 -1.62 5.68 13.97
CA HIS A 4 -1.46 4.37 14.63
C HIS A 4 -0.76 3.36 13.71
N SER A 5 -1.22 3.27 12.47
CA SER A 5 -0.72 2.36 11.44
C SER A 5 -0.90 3.00 10.06
N ALA A 6 -0.29 2.39 9.04
CA ALA A 6 -0.55 2.69 7.63
C ALA A 6 -0.92 1.41 6.90
N VAL A 7 -1.87 1.49 5.98
CA VAL A 7 -2.28 0.36 5.13
C VAL A 7 -2.40 0.89 3.70
N TRP A 8 -1.65 0.28 2.78
CA TRP A 8 -1.73 0.56 1.35
C TRP A 8 -2.40 -0.61 0.65
N ARG A 9 -3.38 -0.33 -0.22
CA ARG A 9 -4.13 -1.33 -0.97
C ARG A 9 -4.24 -0.93 -2.42
N VAL A 10 -3.96 -1.85 -3.33
CA VAL A 10 -4.10 -1.65 -4.77
C VAL A 10 -4.79 -2.85 -5.40
N HIS A 11 -5.88 -2.60 -6.11
CA HIS A 11 -6.51 -3.61 -6.96
C HIS A 11 -5.82 -3.58 -8.33
N CYS A 12 -5.16 -4.69 -8.68
CA CYS A 12 -4.44 -4.85 -9.93
C CYS A 12 -5.23 -5.77 -10.86
N SER A 13 -5.54 -5.29 -12.06
CA SER A 13 -6.13 -6.08 -13.15
C SER A 13 -5.13 -7.09 -13.72
N ALA A 14 -5.61 -7.94 -14.64
CA ALA A 14 -4.77 -8.94 -15.30
C ALA A 14 -3.69 -8.36 -16.24
N VAL A 15 -3.78 -7.06 -16.60
CA VAL A 15 -2.82 -6.41 -17.51
C VAL A 15 -1.82 -5.52 -16.77
N ASP A 16 -1.95 -5.38 -15.46
CA ASP A 16 -1.05 -4.57 -14.63
C ASP A 16 0.27 -5.30 -14.34
N ASP A 17 1.36 -4.54 -14.30
CA ASP A 17 2.66 -5.05 -13.85
C ASP A 17 2.68 -5.10 -12.31
N LEU A 18 2.41 -6.28 -11.77
CA LEU A 18 2.38 -6.50 -10.32
C LEU A 18 3.72 -6.17 -9.66
N GLY A 19 4.85 -6.47 -10.31
CA GLY A 19 6.17 -6.22 -9.75
C GLY A 19 6.48 -4.73 -9.65
N LEU A 20 6.08 -3.94 -10.65
CA LEU A 20 6.20 -2.49 -10.60
C LEU A 20 5.35 -1.88 -9.47
N ILE A 21 4.11 -2.34 -9.32
CA ILE A 21 3.20 -1.85 -8.27
C ILE A 21 3.69 -2.25 -6.87
N GLU A 22 4.15 -3.49 -6.71
CA GLU A 22 4.74 -3.97 -5.45
C GLU A 22 5.95 -3.12 -5.03
N ASN A 23 6.85 -2.84 -5.97
CA ASN A 23 8.00 -1.96 -5.72
C ASN A 23 7.58 -0.53 -5.35
N ALA A 24 6.51 0.00 -5.96
CA ALA A 24 5.97 1.29 -5.59
C ALA A 24 5.41 1.29 -4.16
N LEU A 25 4.70 0.23 -3.75
CA LEU A 25 4.21 0.06 -2.38
C LEU A 25 5.35 0.00 -1.37
N LEU A 26 6.42 -0.73 -1.67
CA LEU A 26 7.62 -0.79 -0.84
C LEU A 26 8.33 0.57 -0.80
N SER A 27 8.35 1.33 -1.89
CA SER A 27 8.90 2.70 -1.89
C SER A 27 8.12 3.63 -0.95
N LEU A 28 6.79 3.52 -0.90
CA LEU A 28 5.95 4.31 0.02
C LEU A 28 6.18 3.94 1.49
N SER A 29 6.70 2.74 1.76
CA SER A 29 6.97 2.27 3.12
C SER A 29 8.44 2.39 3.53
N ASN A 30 9.30 3.03 2.73
CA ASN A 30 10.75 3.01 2.89
C ASN A 30 11.31 1.58 3.00
N GLY A 31 10.77 0.66 2.22
CA GLY A 31 11.13 -0.76 2.21
C GLY A 31 10.69 -1.53 3.45
N GLN A 32 9.76 -0.98 4.25
CA GLN A 32 9.27 -1.64 5.46
C GLN A 32 7.96 -2.40 5.19
N GLY A 33 7.82 -3.57 5.80
CA GLY A 33 6.61 -4.38 5.69
C GLY A 33 6.70 -5.44 4.60
N GLU A 34 5.63 -6.23 4.51
CA GLU A 34 5.46 -7.32 3.56
C GLU A 34 4.24 -6.99 2.69
N VAL A 35 4.33 -7.24 1.38
CA VAL A 35 3.20 -7.12 0.46
C VAL A 35 2.52 -8.48 0.36
N ILE A 36 1.23 -8.53 0.68
CA ILE A 36 0.39 -9.71 0.55
C ILE A 36 -0.35 -9.64 -0.78
N HIS A 37 -0.38 -10.77 -1.50
CA HIS A 37 -1.05 -10.91 -2.79
C HIS A 37 -2.29 -11.78 -2.62
N GLU A 38 -3.46 -11.24 -2.93
CA GLU A 38 -4.73 -11.98 -2.88
C GLU A 38 -5.39 -12.00 -4.26
N LYS A 39 -5.58 -13.19 -4.83
CA LYS A 39 -6.34 -13.35 -6.08
C LYS A 39 -7.83 -13.19 -5.80
N SER A 40 -8.49 -12.31 -6.55
CA SER A 40 -9.92 -12.08 -6.43
C SER A 40 -10.56 -11.76 -7.78
N LYS A 41 -11.84 -11.38 -7.78
CA LYS A 41 -12.55 -10.89 -8.95
C LYS A 41 -12.94 -9.43 -8.73
N SER A 42 -12.77 -8.62 -9.77
CA SER A 42 -13.30 -7.26 -9.80
C SER A 42 -14.82 -7.26 -9.68
N TYR A 43 -15.40 -6.08 -9.48
CA TYR A 43 -16.85 -5.91 -9.40
C TYR A 43 -17.60 -6.53 -10.60
N HIS A 44 -17.03 -6.46 -11.80
CA HIS A 44 -17.60 -7.04 -13.02
C HIS A 44 -17.11 -8.46 -13.33
N GLY A 45 -16.47 -9.14 -12.37
CA GLY A 45 -16.10 -10.55 -12.47
C GLY A 45 -14.76 -10.83 -13.15
N ALA A 46 -14.09 -9.81 -13.72
CA ALA A 46 -12.76 -9.97 -14.31
C ALA A 46 -11.72 -10.37 -13.25
N PRO A 47 -10.73 -11.22 -13.57
CA PRO A 47 -9.66 -11.56 -12.65
C PRO A 47 -8.88 -10.33 -12.20
N GLN A 48 -8.56 -10.27 -10.91
CA GLN A 48 -7.72 -9.23 -10.33
C GLN A 48 -6.86 -9.81 -9.20
N THR A 49 -5.83 -9.07 -8.80
CA THR A 49 -4.99 -9.35 -7.63
C THR A 49 -5.02 -8.12 -6.73
N LEU A 50 -5.38 -8.29 -5.47
CA LEU A 50 -5.21 -7.25 -4.45
C LEU A 50 -3.79 -7.35 -3.89
N LEU A 51 -3.07 -6.24 -3.94
CA LEU A 51 -1.82 -6.05 -3.21
C LEU A 51 -2.10 -5.24 -1.96
N GLU A 52 -1.70 -5.76 -0.80
CA GLU A 52 -1.84 -5.07 0.49
C GLU A 52 -0.50 -5.00 1.22
N LEU A 53 -0.11 -3.80 1.67
CA LEU A 53 1.02 -3.59 2.58
C LEU A 53 0.54 -2.95 3.87
N THR A 54 0.84 -3.58 5.00
CA THR A 54 0.45 -3.09 6.34
C THR A 54 1.69 -2.71 7.18
N ILE A 55 1.65 -1.53 7.78
CA ILE A 55 2.69 -0.98 8.66
C ILE A 55 2.11 -0.73 10.05
N SER A 56 2.39 -1.66 10.97
CA SER A 56 1.86 -1.58 12.35
C SER A 56 2.73 -0.76 13.30
N ARG A 57 4.00 -0.50 12.94
CA ARG A 57 4.89 0.35 13.75
C ARG A 57 4.57 1.81 13.49
N LYS A 58 4.06 2.51 14.51
CA LYS A 58 3.70 3.94 14.46
C LYS A 58 4.78 4.85 13.84
N LYS A 59 6.06 4.63 14.15
CA LYS A 59 7.16 5.40 13.56
C LYS A 59 7.20 5.22 12.03
N ASN A 60 7.20 3.98 11.56
CA ASN A 60 7.26 3.64 10.14
C ASN A 60 5.99 4.09 9.41
N ALA A 61 4.82 3.99 10.06
CA ALA A 61 3.57 4.51 9.50
C ALA A 61 3.68 6.02 9.26
N LYS A 62 4.25 6.77 10.21
CA LYS A 62 4.46 8.22 10.06
C LYS A 62 5.44 8.53 8.94
N GLU A 63 6.54 7.79 8.84
CA GLU A 63 7.52 7.94 7.76
C GLU A 63 6.92 7.64 6.39
N SER A 64 6.05 6.63 6.30
CA SER A 64 5.33 6.28 5.08
C SER A 64 4.37 7.37 4.61
N PHE A 65 3.65 8.02 5.53
CA PHE A 65 2.82 9.17 5.18
C PHE A 65 3.65 10.41 4.82
N LEU A 66 4.81 10.62 5.47
CA LEU A 66 5.71 11.73 5.14
C LEU A 66 6.24 11.66 3.71
N SER A 67 6.37 10.46 3.10
CA SER A 67 6.79 10.33 1.70
C SER A 67 5.76 10.88 0.72
N LEU A 68 4.50 11.08 1.14
CA LEU A 68 3.46 11.72 0.35
C LEU A 68 3.41 13.25 0.50
N GLY A 69 4.19 13.82 1.42
CA GLY A 69 4.14 15.23 1.77
C GLY A 69 3.89 15.45 3.26
N ARG A 70 4.34 16.60 3.80
CA ARG A 70 4.17 16.94 5.22
C ARG A 70 2.73 17.36 5.52
N GLU A 71 2.08 17.99 4.56
CA GLU A 71 0.69 18.41 4.57
C GLU A 71 -0.28 17.27 4.87
N VAL A 72 0.08 16.03 4.51
CA VAL A 72 -0.76 14.85 4.78
C VAL A 72 -0.84 14.53 6.28
N LEU A 73 0.09 15.06 7.09
CA LEU A 73 0.08 14.94 8.55
C LEU A 73 -0.46 16.19 9.27
N GLU A 74 -0.83 17.24 8.53
CA GLU A 74 -1.43 18.45 9.07
C GLU A 74 -2.95 18.24 9.15
N THR A 75 -3.42 17.69 10.27
CA THR A 75 -4.84 17.54 10.62
C THR A 75 -5.26 18.54 11.68
#